data_AF-A0A6C1FHC9-F1
#
_entry.id   AF-A0A6C1FHC9-F1
#
_cell.length_a   1.000
_cell.length_b   1.000
_cell.length_c   1.000
_cell.angle_alpha   90.00
_cell.angle_beta   90.00
_cell.angle_gamma   90.00
#
_symmetry.space_group_name_H-M   'P 1'
#
loop_
_entity.id
_entity.type
_entity.pdbx_description
1 polymer ?
#
loop_
_entity_poly.entity_id
_entity_poly.type
_entity_poly.pdbx_seq_one_letter_code
_entity_poly.pdbx_strand_id
1 'polypeptide(L)' 'MLLSQTSQLILRHQNIFKTKKVFFFGNITDDFPLYLNTIKTIINLKKYSDYIILKKKH' A
#
# COMPACT_ATOMS: atom_id res chain seq x y z
N MET A 1 -1.87 -12.54 -6.26
CA MET A 1 -0.75 -11.81 -5.65
C MET A 1 -0.60 -12.29 -4.22
N LEU A 2 0.59 -12.74 -3.81
CA LEU A 2 0.80 -13.18 -2.43
C LEU A 2 1.05 -11.94 -1.57
N LEU A 3 0.04 -11.53 -0.78
CA LEU A 3 0.19 -10.43 0.17
C LEU A 3 1.05 -10.88 1.35
N SER A 4 1.93 -10.01 1.82
CA SER A 4 2.65 -10.22 3.08
C SER A 4 1.66 -10.35 4.24
N GLN A 5 2.10 -11.00 5.32
CA GLN A 5 1.27 -11.19 6.50
C GLN A 5 0.81 -9.86 7.12
N THR A 6 1.65 -8.82 7.08
CA THR A 6 1.31 -7.48 7.56
C THR A 6 0.23 -6.83 6.70
N SER A 7 0.36 -6.91 5.38
CA SER A 7 -0.66 -6.41 4.45
C SER A 7 -2.00 -7.14 4.61
N GLN A 8 -2.00 -8.44 4.87
CA GLN A 8 -3.22 -9.20 5.17
C GLN A 8 -3.92 -8.74 6.45
N LEU A 9 -3.16 -8.38 7.50
CA LEU A 9 -3.74 -7.87 8.75
C LEU A 9 -4.44 -6.52 8.55
N ILE A 10 -3.87 -5.63 7.74
CA ILE A 10 -4.47 -4.34 7.40
C ILE A 10 -5.73 -4.56 6.55
N LEU A 11 -5.69 -5.48 5.58
CA LEU A 11 -6.82 -5.78 4.70
C LEU A 11 -8.06 -6.26 5.47
N ARG A 12 -7.88 -7.02 6.56
CA ARG A 12 -9.00 -7.43 7.44
C ARG A 12 -9.79 -6.25 8.00
N HIS A 13 -9.17 -5.08 8.09
CA HIS A 13 -9.76 -3.84 8.63
C HIS A 13 -9.95 -2.77 7.54
N GLN A 14 -9.96 -3.16 6.26
CA GLN A 14 -9.99 -2.24 5.11
C GLN A 14 -11.10 -1.18 5.16
N ASN A 15 -12.25 -1.50 5.77
CA ASN A 15 -13.41 -0.60 5.85
C ASN A 15 -13.10 0.70 6.61
N ILE A 16 -12.18 0.66 7.59
CA ILE A 16 -11.78 1.84 8.38
C ILE A 16 -11.07 2.87 7.50
N PHE A 17 -10.40 2.43 6.43
CA PHE A 17 -9.56 3.27 5.58
C PHE A 17 -10.30 3.92 4.41
N LYS A 18 -11.50 3.43 4.05
CA LYS A 18 -12.29 3.95 2.91
C LYS A 18 -12.55 5.45 2.98
N THR A 19 -12.70 6.00 4.19
CA THR A 19 -12.97 7.43 4.43
C THR A 19 -11.74 8.20 4.93
N LYS A 20 -10.54 7.64 4.78
CA LYS A 20 -9.30 8.21 5.32
C LYS A 20 -8.30 8.53 4.22
N LYS A 21 -7.43 9.49 4.50
CA LYS A 21 -6.18 9.69 3.74
C LYS A 21 -5.11 8.87 4.44
N VAL A 22 -4.41 8.02 3.70
CA VAL A 22 -3.47 7.04 4.25
C VAL A 22 -2.07 7.30 3.72
N PHE A 23 -1.10 7.37 4.63
CA PHE A 23 0.31 7.52 4.33
C PHE A 23 1.04 6.21 4.68
N PHE A 24 1.57 5.53 3.67
CA PHE A 24 2.38 4.32 3.85
C PHE A 24 3.86 4.68 3.89
N PHE A 25 4.54 4.21 4.94
CA PHE A 25 5.98 4.37 5.13
C PHE A 25 6.55 3.16 5.86
N GLY A 26 7.87 2.95 5.73
CA GLY A 26 8.59 1.88 6.39
C GLY A 26 8.95 0.76 5.41
N ASN A 27 8.81 -0.48 5.86
CA ASN A 27 9.15 -1.65 5.07
C ASN A 27 7.98 -2.07 4.18
N ILE A 28 7.86 -1.45 3.01
CA ILE A 28 6.83 -1.75 2.01
C ILE A 28 7.40 -2.84 1.10
N THR A 29 6.98 -4.09 1.34
CA THR A 29 7.51 -5.27 0.64
C THR A 29 6.61 -5.79 -0.46
N ASP A 30 5.37 -5.30 -0.54
CA ASP A 30 4.39 -5.67 -1.55
C ASP A 30 3.63 -4.44 -2.04
N ASP A 31 2.82 -4.65 -3.08
CA ASP A 31 2.01 -3.63 -3.74
C ASP A 31 0.63 -3.43 -3.10
N PHE A 32 0.40 -3.97 -1.89
CA PHE A 32 -0.83 -3.76 -1.12
C PHE A 32 -1.28 -2.29 -1.05
N PRO A 33 -0.39 -1.30 -0.81
CA PRO A 33 -0.82 0.09 -0.71
C PRO A 33 -1.55 0.61 -1.95
N LEU A 34 -1.27 0.06 -3.15
CA LEU A 34 -1.95 0.46 -4.39
C LEU A 34 -3.41 0.00 -4.45
N TYR A 35 -3.74 -1.11 -3.79
CA TYR A 35 -5.06 -1.73 -3.87
C TYR A 35 -5.96 -1.41 -2.69
N LEU A 36 -5.45 -0.75 -1.65
CA LEU A 36 -6.26 -0.32 -0.51
C LEU A 36 -7.18 0.83 -0.93
N ASN A 37 -8.50 0.62 -0.80
CA ASN A 37 -9.48 1.66 -1.07
C ASN A 37 -9.46 2.73 0.02
N THR A 38 -9.07 3.95 -0.36
CA THR A 38 -8.98 5.13 0.53
C THR A 38 -9.37 6.39 -0.23
N ILE A 39 -9.58 7.51 0.47
CA ILE A 39 -9.79 8.83 -0.18
C ILE A 39 -8.53 9.26 -0.93
N LYS A 40 -7.37 9.00 -0.33
CA LYS A 40 -6.07 9.33 -0.91
C LYS A 40 -5.00 8.45 -0.28
N THR A 41 -4.27 7.74 -1.12
CA THR A 41 -3.09 6.99 -0.70
C THR A 41 -1.83 7.74 -1.10
N ILE A 42 -0.92 7.93 -0.15
CA ILE A 42 0.44 8.44 -0.38
C ILE A 42 1.41 7.35 0.05
N ILE A 43 2.35 7.00 -0.81
CA ILE A 43 3.32 5.93 -0.57
C ILE A 43 4.70 6.54 -0.58
N ASN A 44 5.41 6.47 0.54
CA ASN A 44 6.80 6.90 0.64
C ASN A 44 7.74 5.71 0.51
N LEU A 45 8.37 5.59 -0.65
CA LEU A 45 9.29 4.50 -0.98
C LEU A 45 10.72 4.95 -0.75
N LYS A 46 11.50 4.16 -0.02
CA LYS A 46 12.90 4.47 0.24
C LYS A 46 13.80 4.31 -0.99
N LYS A 47 13.46 3.39 -1.90
CA LYS A 47 14.25 3.12 -3.10
C LYS A 47 13.48 3.51 -4.36
N TYR A 48 14.18 4.15 -5.29
CA TYR A 48 13.63 4.51 -6.60
C TYR A 48 13.26 3.28 -7.45
N SER A 49 13.98 2.16 -7.31
CA SER A 49 13.64 0.88 -7.94
C SER A 49 12.22 0.45 -7.61
N ASP A 50 11.82 0.59 -6.34
CA ASP A 50 10.54 0.15 -5.83
C ASP A 50 9.42 1.04 -6.39
N TYR A 51 9.71 2.34 -6.58
CA TYR A 51 8.82 3.27 -7.27
C TYR A 51 8.59 2.87 -8.73
N ILE A 52 9.65 2.51 -9.47
CA ILE A 52 9.49 2.04 -10.86
C ILE A 52 8.64 0.77 -10.92
N ILE A 53 8.88 -0.18 -10.03
CA ILE A 53 8.13 -1.45 -9.97
C ILE A 53 6.65 -1.17 -9.69
N LEU A 54 6.34 -0.31 -8.73
CA LEU A 54 4.96 0.07 -8.41
C LEU A 54 4.29 0.85 -9.54
N LYS A 55 4.99 1.79 -10.18
CA LYS A 55 4.46 2.57 -11.32
C LYS A 55 4.12 1.70 -12.53
N LYS A 56 4.89 0.63 -12.79
CA LYS A 56 4.62 -0.30 -13.90
C LYS A 56 3.37 -1.17 -13.70
N LYS A 57 2.92 -1.33 -12.45
CA LYS A 57 1.76 -2.16 -12.10
C LYS A 57 0.42 -1.39 -12.11
N HIS A 58 0.47 -0.06 -12.24
CA HIS A 58 -0.69 0.84 -12.23
C HIS A 58 -0.94 1.40 -13.63
#